data_AF-A0A355UGV2-F1
#
_entry.id   AF-A0A355UGV2-F1
#
_cell.length_a   1.000
_cell.length_b   1.000
_cell.length_c   1.000
_cell.angle_alpha   90.00
_cell.angle_beta   90.00
_cell.angle_gamma   90.00
#
_symmetry.space_group_name_H-M   'P 1'
#
loop_
_entity.id
_entity.type
_entity.pdbx_description
1 polymer ?
#
loop_
_entity_poly.entity_id
_entity_poly.type
_entity_poly.pdbx_seq_one_letter_code
_entity_poly.pdbx_strand_id
1 'polypeptide(L)'
;QKKENSIPQSIFKNKISYSWLLLVLAMLVSFFQSMNIAESIVTLNRWLIIYLLFIYFSIFLNKKPSLFINIVNITIIISVINVLWCIIAYYVVGAHVNPRNNLYLNGFYGNKNIFAAAILFKLPFLYYAFVFKKNWTKWFSLFLIFSLTFCLVILSARTSFLGLIMQLTLLFAFALFIALKLKKSKKIIFLSLIIISSALLGFVGGDRFLKYNFNRYCISSNIAQKYELTEDSYSVSNRFKSIEEGNSKGRLKIWKNTISIIKDNPIKGYGVGNHKLAIMKVEAPQKFNFIVSDHAHNDFLEMWSELGIFGLIIYLLFFASAFFLFIKTQWKTNISKTTRFI
;
A
#
# COMPACT_ATOMS: atom_id res chain seq x y z
N GLN A 1 -28.31 37.30 3.44
CA GLN A 1 -27.60 36.10 2.95
C GLN A 1 -26.19 36.08 3.56
N LYS A 2 -25.95 35.26 4.61
CA LYS A 2 -24.59 35.06 5.11
C LYS A 2 -23.83 34.29 4.03
N LYS A 3 -22.72 34.85 3.53
CA LYS A 3 -21.75 34.11 2.70
C LYS A 3 -21.28 32.91 3.53
N GLU A 4 -21.92 31.77 3.36
CA GLU A 4 -21.35 30.50 3.81
C GLU A 4 -20.00 30.41 3.11
N ASN A 5 -18.91 30.44 3.89
CA ASN A 5 -17.58 30.21 3.36
C ASN A 5 -17.63 28.91 2.56
N SER A 6 -17.46 29.02 1.25
CA SER A 6 -17.62 27.90 0.31
C SER A 6 -16.58 26.81 0.53
N ILE A 7 -15.58 27.04 1.39
CA ILE A 7 -14.55 26.08 1.75
C ILE A 7 -14.43 26.01 3.29
N PRO A 8 -14.64 24.83 3.91
CA PRO A 8 -14.51 24.66 5.35
C PRO A 8 -13.08 24.92 5.84
N GLN A 9 -12.88 25.96 6.66
CA GLN A 9 -11.55 26.29 7.20
C GLN A 9 -10.94 25.15 8.04
N SER A 10 -11.76 24.25 8.58
CA SER A 10 -11.33 23.08 9.35
C SER A 10 -10.48 22.09 8.54
N ILE A 11 -10.58 22.10 7.20
CA ILE A 11 -9.76 21.27 6.31
C ILE A 11 -8.30 21.75 6.33
N PHE A 12 -8.08 23.06 6.40
CA PHE A 12 -6.73 23.63 6.46
C PHE A 12 -6.19 23.73 7.89
N LYS A 13 -7.07 23.95 8.87
CA LYS A 13 -6.72 24.11 10.29
C LYS A 13 -6.75 22.79 11.05
N ASN A 14 -6.04 21.77 10.56
CA ASN A 14 -5.88 20.51 11.26
C ASN A 14 -4.42 20.03 11.28
N LYS A 15 -4.10 19.15 12.24
CA LYS A 15 -2.72 18.68 12.46
C LYS A 15 -2.12 18.00 11.22
N ILE A 16 -2.92 17.29 10.42
CA ILE A 16 -2.46 16.62 9.20
C ILE A 16 -2.03 17.66 8.17
N SER A 17 -2.86 18.67 7.93
CA SER A 17 -2.58 19.76 7.00
C SER A 17 -1.34 20.56 7.43
N TYR A 18 -1.17 20.83 8.73
CA TYR A 18 0.04 21.49 9.25
C TYR A 18 1.30 20.63 9.07
N SER A 19 1.23 19.34 9.40
CA SER A 19 2.37 18.43 9.18
C SER A 19 2.75 18.33 7.70
N TRP A 20 1.76 18.34 6.80
CA TRP A 20 2.03 18.33 5.36
C TRP A 20 2.68 19.62 4.88
N LEU A 21 2.18 20.77 5.31
CA LEU A 21 2.81 22.06 5.00
C LEU A 21 4.24 22.12 5.53
N LEU A 22 4.47 21.62 6.74
CA LEU A 22 5.82 21.52 7.32
C LEU A 22 6.74 20.61 6.49
N LEU A 23 6.22 19.49 5.96
CA LEU A 23 6.98 18.60 5.08
C LEU A 23 7.34 19.29 3.75
N VAL A 24 6.39 19.99 3.14
CA VAL A 24 6.62 20.79 1.92
C VAL A 24 7.65 21.88 2.17
N LEU A 25 7.58 22.57 3.32
CA LEU A 25 8.58 23.57 3.71
C LEU A 25 9.96 22.93 3.90
N ALA A 26 10.05 21.75 4.52
CA ALA A 26 11.31 21.02 4.65
C ALA A 26 11.90 20.63 3.28
N MET A 27 11.05 20.22 2.33
CA MET A 27 11.47 19.95 0.94
C MET A 27 11.93 21.21 0.19
N LEU A 28 11.29 22.37 0.44
CA LEU A 28 11.72 23.65 -0.12
C LEU A 28 13.07 24.09 0.45
N VAL A 29 13.29 23.90 1.76
CA VAL A 29 14.59 24.20 2.38
C VAL A 29 15.68 23.24 1.88
N SER A 30 15.36 21.96 1.69
CA SER A 30 16.31 20.97 1.17
C SER A 30 16.67 21.20 -0.31
N PHE A 31 15.99 22.13 -0.99
CA PHE A 31 16.32 22.55 -2.35
C PHE A 31 17.70 23.23 -2.43
N PHE A 32 18.08 24.02 -1.42
CA PHE A 32 19.36 24.75 -1.41
C PHE A 32 20.61 23.86 -1.32
N GLN A 33 20.42 22.59 -0.98
CA GLN A 33 21.48 21.59 -0.83
C GLN A 33 21.35 20.44 -1.84
N SER A 34 20.44 20.57 -2.83
CA SER A 34 20.20 19.55 -3.85
C SER A 34 21.41 19.38 -4.76
N MET A 35 21.81 18.14 -5.04
CA MET A 35 22.83 17.85 -6.06
C MET A 35 22.35 18.21 -7.47
N ASN A 36 21.07 17.98 -7.75
CA ASN A 36 20.39 18.30 -8.98
C ASN A 36 19.04 18.95 -8.68
N ILE A 37 18.96 20.23 -9.06
CA ILE A 37 17.80 21.09 -8.84
C ILE A 37 16.58 20.61 -9.63
N ALA A 38 16.76 20.12 -10.87
CA ALA A 38 15.65 19.68 -11.72
C ALA A 38 14.91 18.47 -11.10
N GLU A 39 15.66 17.52 -10.54
CA GLU A 39 15.08 16.37 -9.82
C GLU A 39 14.31 16.80 -8.57
N SER A 40 14.81 17.80 -7.85
CA SER A 40 14.11 18.40 -6.71
C SER A 40 12.80 19.05 -7.12
N ILE A 41 12.77 19.80 -8.23
CA ILE A 41 11.54 20.42 -8.76
C ILE A 41 10.50 19.34 -9.10
N VAL A 42 10.90 18.30 -9.83
CA VAL A 42 10.00 17.21 -10.23
C VAL A 42 9.43 16.49 -9.00
N THR A 43 10.27 16.22 -8.00
CA THR A 43 9.86 15.51 -6.79
C THR A 43 8.95 16.36 -5.93
N LEU A 44 9.30 17.63 -5.71
CA LEU A 44 8.45 18.59 -4.99
C LEU A 44 7.09 18.76 -5.67
N ASN A 45 7.05 18.84 -7.00
CA ASN A 45 5.81 18.92 -7.76
C ASN A 45 4.90 17.71 -7.48
N ARG A 46 5.45 16.49 -7.48
CA ARG A 46 4.69 15.27 -7.12
C ARG A 46 4.08 15.36 -5.72
N TRP A 47 4.85 15.81 -4.72
CA TRP A 47 4.35 16.00 -3.34
C TRP A 47 3.27 17.09 -3.23
N LEU A 48 3.41 18.18 -3.97
CA LEU A 48 2.40 19.23 -4.06
C LEU A 48 1.11 18.74 -4.71
N ILE A 49 1.19 17.97 -5.80
CA ILE A 49 0.01 17.36 -6.44
C ILE A 49 -0.73 16.46 -5.44
N ILE A 50 -0.01 15.61 -4.69
CA ILE A 50 -0.63 14.75 -3.68
C ILE A 50 -1.34 15.58 -2.60
N TYR A 51 -0.72 16.69 -2.15
CA TYR A 51 -1.37 17.59 -1.19
C TYR A 51 -2.66 18.20 -1.72
N LEU A 52 -2.62 18.70 -2.95
CA LEU A 52 -3.75 19.34 -3.59
C LEU A 52 -4.89 18.33 -3.82
N LEU A 53 -4.56 17.09 -4.18
CA LEU A 53 -5.51 15.99 -4.26
C LEU A 53 -6.14 15.70 -2.90
N PHE A 54 -5.36 15.68 -1.82
CA PHE A 54 -5.87 15.52 -0.46
C PHE A 54 -6.84 16.65 -0.06
N ILE A 55 -6.49 17.91 -0.32
CA ILE A 55 -7.37 19.07 -0.07
C ILE A 55 -8.64 18.96 -0.90
N TYR A 56 -8.52 18.72 -2.20
CA TYR A 56 -9.65 18.62 -3.12
C TYR A 56 -10.62 17.51 -2.69
N PHE A 57 -10.09 16.33 -2.38
CA PHE A 57 -10.88 15.21 -1.91
C PHE A 57 -11.55 15.48 -0.56
N SER A 58 -10.85 16.16 0.36
CA SER A 58 -11.40 16.58 1.65
C SER A 58 -12.56 17.57 1.49
N ILE A 59 -12.43 18.56 0.61
CA ILE A 59 -13.50 19.53 0.30
C ILE A 59 -14.69 18.81 -0.34
N PHE A 60 -14.41 17.93 -1.30
CA PHE A 60 -15.42 17.18 -2.03
C PHE A 60 -16.26 16.28 -1.10
N LEU A 61 -15.60 15.50 -0.23
CA LEU A 61 -16.27 14.66 0.75
C LEU A 61 -17.00 15.45 1.83
N ASN A 62 -16.50 16.63 2.22
CA ASN A 62 -17.18 17.49 3.17
C ASN A 62 -18.50 18.05 2.60
N LYS A 63 -18.48 18.52 1.35
CA LYS A 63 -19.66 19.10 0.69
C LYS A 63 -20.72 18.08 0.32
N LYS A 64 -20.32 16.89 -0.15
CA LYS A 64 -21.24 15.84 -0.59
C LYS A 64 -20.84 14.48 -0.01
N PRO A 65 -21.10 14.23 1.29
CA PRO A 65 -20.72 12.96 1.94
C PRO A 65 -21.33 11.71 1.29
N SER A 66 -22.50 11.83 0.65
CA SER A 66 -23.16 10.73 -0.07
C SER A 66 -22.31 10.18 -1.22
N LEU A 67 -21.39 10.97 -1.78
CA LEU A 67 -20.49 10.53 -2.86
C LEU A 67 -19.47 9.48 -2.40
N PHE A 68 -19.24 9.33 -1.10
CA PHE A 68 -18.46 8.21 -0.58
C PHE A 68 -19.04 6.86 -1.03
N ILE A 69 -20.37 6.74 -1.11
CA ILE A 69 -21.04 5.53 -1.59
C ILE A 69 -20.70 5.27 -3.07
N ASN A 70 -20.55 6.33 -3.88
CA ASN A 70 -20.14 6.21 -5.28
C ASN A 70 -18.69 5.70 -5.38
N ILE A 71 -17.79 6.15 -4.50
CA ILE A 71 -16.42 5.63 -4.44
C ILE A 71 -16.41 4.14 -4.12
N VAL A 72 -17.25 3.70 -3.17
CA VAL A 72 -17.42 2.28 -2.86
C VAL A 72 -17.96 1.51 -4.08
N ASN A 73 -18.94 2.05 -4.81
CA ASN A 73 -19.47 1.43 -6.02
C ASN A 73 -18.42 1.30 -7.13
N ILE A 74 -17.66 2.38 -7.39
CA ILE A 74 -16.56 2.39 -8.35
C ILE A 74 -15.49 1.38 -7.93
N THR A 75 -15.19 1.29 -6.63
CA THR A 75 -14.22 0.31 -6.11
C THR A 75 -14.67 -1.13 -6.38
N ILE A 76 -15.96 -1.44 -6.24
CA ILE A 76 -16.52 -2.75 -6.58
C ILE A 76 -16.30 -3.05 -8.07
N ILE A 77 -16.61 -2.11 -8.97
CA ILE A 77 -16.44 -2.27 -10.43
C ILE A 77 -14.96 -2.51 -10.78
N ILE A 78 -14.06 -1.66 -10.28
CA ILE A 78 -12.61 -1.79 -10.53
C ILE A 78 -12.08 -3.09 -9.94
N SER A 79 -12.63 -3.56 -8.81
CA SER A 79 -12.24 -4.84 -8.21
C SER A 79 -12.59 -6.03 -9.10
N VAL A 80 -13.76 -6.01 -9.74
CA VAL A 80 -14.15 -7.04 -10.75
C VAL A 80 -13.14 -7.05 -11.90
N ILE A 81 -12.86 -5.87 -12.47
CA ILE A 81 -11.90 -5.72 -13.58
C ILE A 81 -10.52 -6.28 -13.18
N ASN A 82 -10.05 -5.96 -11.97
CA ASN A 82 -8.78 -6.45 -11.47
C ASN A 82 -8.75 -7.98 -11.29
N VAL A 83 -9.82 -8.58 -10.76
CA VAL A 83 -9.91 -10.04 -10.62
C VAL A 83 -9.85 -10.71 -11.98
N LEU A 84 -10.70 -10.27 -12.92
CA LEU A 84 -10.75 -10.83 -14.28
C LEU A 84 -9.39 -10.70 -14.96
N TRP A 85 -8.79 -9.50 -14.91
CA TRP A 85 -7.51 -9.27 -15.54
C TRP A 85 -6.39 -10.10 -14.91
N CYS A 86 -6.33 -10.22 -13.58
CA CYS A 86 -5.32 -11.03 -12.91
C CYS A 86 -5.36 -12.48 -13.39
N ILE A 87 -6.55 -13.06 -13.53
CA ILE A 87 -6.74 -14.45 -13.99
C ILE A 87 -6.41 -14.57 -15.48
N ILE A 88 -6.90 -13.67 -16.32
CA ILE A 88 -6.62 -13.70 -17.77
C ILE A 88 -5.12 -13.55 -18.02
N ALA A 89 -4.49 -12.53 -17.41
CA ALA A 89 -3.06 -12.27 -17.56
C ALA A 89 -2.22 -13.45 -17.08
N TYR A 90 -2.61 -14.14 -16.00
CA TYR A 90 -1.94 -15.34 -15.50
C TYR A 90 -1.80 -16.43 -16.58
N TYR A 91 -2.83 -16.61 -17.41
CA TYR A 91 -2.77 -17.54 -18.52
C TYR A 91 -2.06 -16.95 -19.74
N VAL A 92 -2.36 -15.71 -20.13
CA VAL A 92 -1.80 -15.05 -21.31
C VAL A 92 -0.28 -14.93 -21.25
N VAL A 93 0.29 -14.53 -20.10
CA VAL A 93 1.75 -14.42 -19.94
C VAL A 93 2.42 -15.77 -19.69
N GLY A 94 1.65 -16.87 -19.65
CA GLY A 94 2.17 -18.20 -19.39
C GLY A 94 2.67 -18.41 -17.96
N ALA A 95 2.19 -17.63 -16.98
CA ALA A 95 2.64 -17.75 -15.58
C ALA A 95 2.27 -19.10 -14.95
N HIS A 96 1.25 -19.78 -15.48
CA HIS A 96 0.87 -21.15 -15.10
C HIS A 96 1.90 -22.22 -15.51
N VAL A 97 2.60 -22.02 -16.65
CA VAL A 97 3.64 -22.94 -17.15
C VAL A 97 5.02 -22.51 -16.64
N ASN A 98 5.29 -21.20 -16.67
CA ASN A 98 6.52 -20.60 -16.16
C ASN A 98 6.19 -19.62 -15.04
N PRO A 99 6.23 -20.04 -13.77
CA PRO A 99 5.91 -19.19 -12.63
C PRO A 99 6.77 -17.91 -12.51
N ARG A 100 7.92 -17.83 -13.18
CA ARG A 100 8.74 -16.61 -13.24
C ARG A 100 8.08 -15.49 -14.04
N ASN A 101 7.20 -15.82 -15.00
CA ASN A 101 6.45 -14.85 -15.80
C ASN A 101 5.42 -14.07 -14.97
N ASN A 102 5.22 -14.43 -13.70
CA ASN A 102 4.49 -13.64 -12.73
C ASN A 102 4.95 -12.17 -12.65
N LEU A 103 6.23 -11.89 -12.94
CA LEU A 103 6.75 -10.51 -13.04
C LEU A 103 5.98 -9.62 -14.03
N TYR A 104 5.37 -10.23 -15.05
CA TYR A 104 4.58 -9.55 -16.07
C TYR A 104 3.09 -9.45 -15.72
N LEU A 105 2.66 -9.91 -14.53
CA LEU A 105 1.29 -9.75 -14.04
C LEU A 105 1.08 -8.35 -13.44
N ASN A 106 1.24 -7.33 -14.27
CA ASN A 106 1.22 -5.94 -13.85
C ASN A 106 -0.17 -5.29 -13.96
N GLY A 107 -1.13 -5.91 -14.64
CA GLY A 107 -2.48 -5.32 -14.69
C GLY A 107 -2.55 -4.09 -15.57
N PHE A 108 -3.41 -3.15 -15.16
CA PHE A 108 -3.35 -1.75 -15.60
C PHE A 108 -2.29 -0.94 -14.83
N TYR A 109 -1.42 -1.61 -14.08
CA TYR A 109 -0.41 -0.98 -13.22
C TYR A 109 0.99 -1.20 -13.81
N GLY A 110 1.94 -0.35 -13.45
CA GLY A 110 3.31 -0.44 -13.99
C GLY A 110 4.07 -1.71 -13.58
N ASN A 111 3.67 -2.36 -12.47
CA ASN A 111 4.33 -3.54 -11.94
C ASN A 111 3.35 -4.37 -11.09
N LYS A 112 3.54 -5.69 -11.02
CA LYS A 112 2.77 -6.59 -10.14
C LYS A 112 2.70 -6.16 -8.68
N ASN A 113 3.74 -5.51 -8.15
CA ASN A 113 3.78 -5.04 -6.77
C ASN A 113 2.85 -3.83 -6.57
N ILE A 114 2.77 -2.95 -7.57
CA ILE A 114 1.81 -1.83 -7.58
C ILE A 114 0.39 -2.38 -7.70
N PHE A 115 0.21 -3.42 -8.53
CA PHE A 115 -1.08 -4.10 -8.62
C PHE A 115 -1.50 -4.70 -7.27
N ALA A 116 -0.61 -5.42 -6.58
CA ALA A 116 -0.88 -5.99 -5.27
C ALA A 116 -1.19 -4.92 -4.21
N ALA A 117 -0.45 -3.81 -4.20
CA ALA A 117 -0.74 -2.67 -3.34
C ALA A 117 -2.12 -2.07 -3.65
N ALA A 118 -2.45 -1.90 -4.93
CA ALA A 118 -3.75 -1.42 -5.36
C ALA A 118 -4.89 -2.36 -4.94
N ILE A 119 -4.68 -3.67 -4.88
CA ILE A 119 -5.66 -4.61 -4.30
C ILE A 119 -5.88 -4.33 -2.82
N LEU A 120 -4.81 -4.21 -2.03
CA LEU A 120 -4.90 -3.91 -0.60
C LEU A 120 -5.68 -2.62 -0.32
N PHE A 121 -5.42 -1.56 -1.08
CA PHE A 121 -6.13 -0.28 -0.94
C PHE A 121 -7.65 -0.37 -1.17
N LYS A 122 -8.13 -1.37 -1.92
CA LYS A 122 -9.57 -1.55 -2.22
C LYS A 122 -10.30 -2.31 -1.13
N LEU A 123 -9.61 -3.20 -0.41
CA LEU A 123 -10.21 -4.07 0.59
C LEU A 123 -11.01 -3.31 1.68
N PRO A 124 -10.56 -2.17 2.25
CA PRO A 124 -11.35 -1.43 3.25
C PRO A 124 -12.72 -0.98 2.74
N PHE A 125 -12.82 -0.57 1.47
CA PHE A 125 -14.09 -0.18 0.85
C PHE A 125 -15.04 -1.37 0.65
N LEU A 126 -14.49 -2.57 0.40
CA LEU A 126 -15.27 -3.79 0.33
C LEU A 126 -15.74 -4.26 1.72
N TYR A 127 -14.91 -4.06 2.76
CA TYR A 127 -15.29 -4.31 4.14
C TYR A 127 -16.47 -3.41 4.54
N TYR A 128 -16.38 -2.11 4.21
CA TYR A 128 -17.48 -1.16 4.33
C TYR A 128 -18.74 -1.68 3.64
N ALA A 129 -18.62 -2.09 2.37
CA ALA A 129 -19.77 -2.51 1.57
C ALA A 129 -20.45 -3.73 2.18
N PHE A 130 -19.67 -4.71 2.66
CA PHE A 130 -20.22 -5.90 3.33
C PHE A 130 -20.93 -5.58 4.65
N VAL A 131 -20.38 -4.68 5.46
CA VAL A 131 -20.93 -4.38 6.79
C VAL A 131 -22.21 -3.54 6.70
N PHE A 132 -22.28 -2.59 5.75
CA PHE A 132 -23.32 -1.54 5.77
C PHE A 132 -24.32 -1.57 4.61
N LYS A 133 -23.99 -2.17 3.47
CA LYS A 133 -24.99 -2.34 2.41
C LYS A 133 -25.97 -3.46 2.75
N LYS A 134 -27.20 -3.34 2.26
CA LYS A 134 -28.30 -4.26 2.57
C LYS A 134 -28.78 -5.09 1.38
N ASN A 135 -28.37 -4.73 0.16
CA ASN A 135 -28.73 -5.40 -1.08
C ASN A 135 -27.69 -6.47 -1.48
N TRP A 136 -27.88 -7.11 -2.64
CA TRP A 136 -26.99 -8.17 -3.17
C TRP A 136 -25.50 -7.76 -3.19
N THR A 137 -25.22 -6.46 -3.34
CA THR A 137 -23.85 -5.92 -3.34
C THR A 137 -23.08 -6.20 -2.05
N LYS A 138 -23.77 -6.43 -0.92
CA LYS A 138 -23.16 -6.90 0.33
C LYS A 138 -22.43 -8.23 0.12
N TRP A 139 -23.16 -9.24 -0.36
CA TRP A 139 -22.62 -10.59 -0.56
C TRP A 139 -21.62 -10.63 -1.70
N PHE A 140 -21.86 -9.85 -2.75
CA PHE A 140 -20.89 -9.69 -3.82
C PHE A 140 -19.58 -9.06 -3.34
N SER A 141 -19.63 -8.11 -2.42
CA SER A 141 -18.41 -7.55 -1.81
C SER A 141 -17.63 -8.59 -1.02
N LEU A 142 -18.32 -9.53 -0.34
CA LEU A 142 -17.67 -10.65 0.33
C LEU A 142 -16.99 -11.59 -0.66
N PHE A 143 -17.65 -11.91 -1.78
CA PHE A 143 -17.04 -12.67 -2.87
C PHE A 143 -15.80 -11.95 -3.44
N LEU A 144 -15.85 -10.63 -3.61
CA LEU A 144 -14.69 -9.86 -4.09
C LEU A 144 -13.52 -9.85 -3.10
N ILE A 145 -13.77 -9.85 -1.78
CA ILE A 145 -12.72 -9.97 -0.77
C ILE A 145 -11.99 -11.32 -0.94
N PHE A 146 -12.73 -12.41 -1.10
CA PHE A 146 -12.17 -13.73 -1.43
C PHE A 146 -11.35 -13.67 -2.73
N SER A 147 -11.95 -13.20 -3.82
CA SER A 147 -11.32 -13.22 -5.15
C SER A 147 -10.08 -12.33 -5.24
N LEU A 148 -10.07 -11.19 -4.55
CA LEU A 148 -8.92 -10.29 -4.53
C LEU A 148 -7.76 -10.84 -3.68
N THR A 149 -8.06 -11.47 -2.54
CA THR A 149 -7.01 -12.11 -1.72
C THR A 149 -6.44 -13.35 -2.40
N PHE A 150 -7.26 -14.08 -3.17
CA PHE A 150 -6.81 -15.10 -4.11
C PHE A 150 -5.84 -14.53 -5.16
N CYS A 151 -6.21 -13.44 -5.83
CA CYS A 151 -5.35 -12.78 -6.81
C CYS A 151 -4.04 -12.27 -6.18
N LEU A 152 -4.10 -11.78 -4.94
CA LEU A 152 -2.93 -11.29 -4.20
C LEU A 152 -1.88 -12.40 -4.01
N VAL A 153 -2.30 -13.65 -3.79
CA VAL A 153 -1.41 -14.81 -3.76
C VAL A 153 -0.82 -15.09 -5.14
N ILE A 154 -1.62 -15.03 -6.21
CA ILE A 154 -1.12 -15.17 -7.59
C ILE A 154 -0.05 -14.14 -7.88
N LEU A 155 -0.21 -12.87 -7.49
CA LEU A 155 0.80 -11.82 -7.70
C LEU A 155 2.09 -12.07 -6.90
N SER A 156 2.04 -12.90 -5.86
CA SER A 156 3.20 -13.33 -5.08
C SER A 156 4.06 -12.17 -4.57
N ALA A 157 3.38 -11.09 -4.12
CA ALA A 157 4.02 -9.92 -3.55
C ALA A 157 4.10 -10.07 -2.02
N ARG A 158 5.31 -10.36 -1.51
CA ARG A 158 5.56 -10.67 -0.09
C ARG A 158 5.05 -9.57 0.87
N THR A 159 5.33 -8.30 0.55
CA THR A 159 4.93 -7.17 1.38
C THR A 159 3.41 -7.00 1.44
N SER A 160 2.67 -7.42 0.40
CA SER A 160 1.21 -7.35 0.44
C SER A 160 0.59 -8.43 1.32
N PHE A 161 1.27 -9.57 1.54
CA PHE A 161 0.82 -10.55 2.54
C PHE A 161 0.86 -9.97 3.95
N LEU A 162 1.97 -9.30 4.30
CA LEU A 162 2.09 -8.62 5.58
C LEU A 162 1.07 -7.49 5.70
N GLY A 163 0.87 -6.71 4.64
CA GLY A 163 -0.17 -5.66 4.59
C GLY A 163 -1.58 -6.20 4.83
N LEU A 164 -1.94 -7.34 4.22
CA LEU A 164 -3.23 -8.00 4.44
C LEU A 164 -3.38 -8.45 5.90
N ILE A 165 -2.37 -9.09 6.48
CA ILE A 165 -2.38 -9.54 7.88
C ILE A 165 -2.61 -8.33 8.80
N MET A 166 -1.81 -7.26 8.64
CA MET A 166 -1.96 -6.04 9.43
C MET A 166 -3.36 -5.44 9.30
N GLN A 167 -3.90 -5.37 8.08
CA GLN A 167 -5.23 -4.84 7.82
C GLN A 167 -6.34 -5.66 8.53
N LEU A 168 -6.27 -6.99 8.46
CA LEU A 168 -7.23 -7.89 9.11
C LEU A 168 -7.12 -7.83 10.65
N THR A 169 -5.89 -7.77 11.19
CA THR A 169 -5.66 -7.59 12.62
C THR A 169 -6.22 -6.26 13.11
N LEU A 170 -5.97 -5.16 12.38
CA LEU A 170 -6.52 -3.84 12.73
C LEU A 170 -8.05 -3.82 12.65
N LEU A 171 -8.65 -4.46 11.64
CA LEU A 171 -10.10 -4.60 11.53
C LEU A 171 -10.69 -5.31 12.77
N PHE A 172 -10.09 -6.43 13.17
CA PHE A 172 -10.55 -7.19 14.34
C PHE A 172 -10.35 -6.42 15.65
N ALA A 173 -9.17 -5.82 15.85
CA ALA A 173 -8.87 -5.01 17.02
C ALA A 173 -9.84 -3.82 17.14
N PHE A 174 -10.17 -3.17 16.03
CA PHE A 174 -11.14 -2.09 16.00
C PHE A 174 -12.58 -2.56 16.27
N ALA A 175 -12.98 -3.73 15.76
CA ALA A 175 -14.27 -4.33 16.08
C ALA A 175 -14.40 -4.67 17.57
N LEU A 176 -13.33 -5.20 18.19
CA LEU A 176 -13.25 -5.42 19.64
C LEU A 176 -13.33 -4.11 20.41
N PHE A 177 -12.58 -3.09 20.01
CA PHE A 177 -12.64 -1.76 20.62
C PHE A 177 -14.07 -1.18 20.61
N ILE A 178 -14.77 -1.27 19.49
CA ILE A 178 -16.16 -0.81 19.37
C ILE A 178 -17.09 -1.61 20.29
N ALA A 179 -16.97 -2.94 20.30
CA ALA A 179 -17.86 -3.79 21.08
C ALA A 179 -17.64 -3.63 22.59
N LEU A 180 -16.39 -3.58 23.04
CA LEU A 180 -16.01 -3.56 24.45
C LEU A 180 -16.09 -2.14 25.04
N LYS A 181 -15.43 -1.16 24.41
CA LYS A 181 -15.28 0.19 24.98
C LYS A 181 -16.52 1.05 24.75
N LEU A 182 -17.14 0.94 23.57
CA LEU A 182 -18.32 1.74 23.23
C LEU A 182 -19.63 1.01 23.54
N LYS A 183 -19.57 -0.18 24.16
CA LYS A 183 -20.70 -1.06 24.51
C LYS A 183 -21.69 -1.25 23.35
N LYS A 184 -21.20 -1.29 22.10
CA LYS A 184 -22.02 -1.51 20.91
C LYS A 184 -22.27 -3.01 20.68
N SER A 185 -23.21 -3.32 19.79
CA SER A 185 -23.58 -4.70 19.43
C SER A 185 -22.36 -5.55 19.04
N LYS A 186 -22.22 -6.72 19.68
CA LYS A 186 -21.22 -7.75 19.36
C LYS A 186 -21.32 -8.26 17.91
N LYS A 187 -22.40 -7.95 17.19
CA LYS A 187 -22.57 -8.26 15.75
C LYS A 187 -21.40 -7.77 14.89
N ILE A 188 -20.75 -6.66 15.26
CA ILE A 188 -19.61 -6.13 14.48
C ILE A 188 -18.38 -7.04 14.53
N ILE A 189 -18.16 -7.75 15.65
CA ILE A 189 -17.10 -8.75 15.79
C ILE A 189 -17.39 -9.90 14.84
N PHE A 190 -18.62 -10.41 14.85
CA PHE A 190 -19.04 -11.51 13.96
C PHE A 190 -18.89 -11.15 12.48
N LEU A 191 -19.29 -9.94 12.08
CA LEU A 191 -19.09 -9.47 10.69
C LEU A 191 -17.61 -9.35 10.31
N SER A 192 -16.76 -8.94 11.25
CA SER A 192 -15.31 -8.86 11.02
C SER A 192 -14.69 -10.25 10.87
N LEU A 193 -15.14 -11.23 11.67
CA LEU A 193 -14.72 -12.62 11.52
C LEU A 193 -15.13 -13.20 10.17
N ILE A 194 -16.32 -12.88 9.64
CA ILE A 194 -16.73 -13.31 8.29
C ILE A 194 -15.80 -12.74 7.22
N ILE A 195 -15.42 -11.46 7.31
CA ILE A 195 -14.45 -10.83 6.40
C ILE A 195 -13.10 -11.55 6.47
N ILE A 196 -12.61 -11.81 7.68
CA ILE A 196 -11.33 -12.51 7.91
C ILE A 196 -11.39 -13.91 7.32
N SER A 197 -12.44 -14.68 7.58
CA SER A 197 -12.63 -16.01 7.01
C SER A 197 -12.67 -15.99 5.49
N SER A 198 -13.38 -15.03 4.87
CA SER A 198 -13.42 -14.88 3.42
C SER A 198 -12.04 -14.56 2.82
N ALA A 199 -11.29 -13.65 3.45
CA ALA A 199 -9.93 -13.32 3.05
C ALA A 199 -8.96 -14.50 3.20
N LEU A 200 -9.06 -15.25 4.30
CA LEU A 200 -8.23 -16.45 4.54
C LEU A 200 -8.57 -17.56 3.54
N LEU A 201 -9.85 -17.79 3.25
CA LEU A 201 -10.27 -18.75 2.23
C LEU A 201 -9.77 -18.37 0.85
N GLY A 202 -9.81 -17.08 0.48
CA GLY A 202 -9.27 -16.59 -0.79
C GLY A 202 -7.76 -16.82 -0.87
N PHE A 203 -7.05 -16.48 0.20
CA PHE A 203 -5.61 -16.69 0.33
C PHE A 203 -5.22 -18.18 0.22
N VAL A 204 -5.87 -19.07 0.97
CA VAL A 204 -5.63 -20.52 0.89
C VAL A 204 -6.04 -21.09 -0.48
N GLY A 205 -7.14 -20.61 -1.05
CA GLY A 205 -7.57 -20.97 -2.39
C GLY A 205 -6.54 -20.59 -3.45
N GLY A 206 -5.91 -19.41 -3.31
CA GLY A 206 -4.84 -18.95 -4.19
C GLY A 206 -3.59 -19.83 -4.12
N ASP A 207 -3.17 -20.23 -2.92
CA ASP A 207 -2.03 -21.14 -2.73
C ASP A 207 -2.29 -22.49 -3.37
N ARG A 208 -3.48 -23.08 -3.14
CA ARG A 208 -3.88 -24.34 -3.76
C ARG A 208 -3.99 -24.24 -5.27
N PHE A 209 -4.48 -23.11 -5.79
CA PHE A 209 -4.55 -22.87 -7.23
C PHE A 209 -3.16 -22.83 -7.87
N LEU A 210 -2.19 -22.15 -7.24
CA LEU A 210 -0.81 -22.12 -7.75
C LEU A 210 -0.18 -23.51 -7.75
N LYS A 211 -0.35 -24.28 -6.66
CA LYS A 211 0.14 -25.67 -6.55
C LYS A 211 -0.49 -26.58 -7.60
N TYR A 212 -1.79 -26.49 -7.79
CA TYR A 212 -2.51 -27.24 -8.82
C TYR A 212 -1.97 -26.95 -10.23
N ASN A 213 -1.81 -25.65 -10.58
CA ASN A 213 -1.29 -25.28 -11.89
C ASN A 213 0.18 -25.69 -12.06
N PHE A 214 0.99 -25.61 -11.00
CA PHE A 214 2.36 -26.09 -11.03
C PHE A 214 2.42 -27.58 -11.38
N ASN A 215 1.66 -28.40 -10.65
CA ASN A 215 1.62 -29.85 -10.87
C ASN A 215 1.04 -30.22 -12.24
N ARG A 216 0.08 -29.45 -12.74
CA ARG A 216 -0.58 -29.71 -14.03
C ARG A 216 0.24 -29.26 -15.24
N TYR A 217 0.89 -28.10 -15.18
CA TYR A 217 1.48 -27.43 -16.34
C TYR A 217 2.99 -27.18 -16.22
N CYS A 218 3.50 -26.87 -15.03
CA CYS A 218 4.91 -26.53 -14.86
C CYS A 218 5.79 -27.78 -14.77
N ILE A 219 5.37 -28.82 -14.04
CA ILE A 219 6.16 -30.07 -13.89
C ILE A 219 6.38 -30.76 -15.24
N SER A 220 5.36 -30.76 -16.11
CA SER A 220 5.44 -31.33 -17.45
C SER A 220 6.28 -30.50 -18.42
N SER A 221 6.67 -29.29 -18.02
CA SER A 221 7.54 -28.42 -18.83
C SER A 221 9.01 -28.60 -18.43
N ASN A 222 9.93 -28.48 -19.39
CA ASN A 222 11.38 -28.50 -19.14
C ASN A 222 11.86 -27.36 -18.22
N ILE A 223 10.98 -26.42 -17.85
CA ILE A 223 11.28 -25.25 -17.01
C ILE A 223 11.49 -25.66 -15.56
N ALA A 224 10.70 -26.61 -15.05
CA ALA A 224 10.82 -27.05 -13.67
C ALA A 224 12.20 -27.67 -13.41
N GLN A 225 12.66 -28.53 -14.32
CA GLN A 225 14.01 -29.10 -14.25
C GLN A 225 15.11 -28.05 -14.46
N LYS A 226 14.96 -27.18 -15.47
CA LYS A 226 15.97 -26.14 -15.79
C LYS A 226 16.29 -25.20 -14.62
N TYR A 227 15.30 -24.90 -13.79
CA TYR A 227 15.44 -23.96 -12.66
C TYR A 227 15.27 -24.64 -11.29
N GLU A 228 15.30 -25.97 -11.24
CA GLU A 228 15.14 -26.76 -10.02
C GLU A 228 13.90 -26.35 -9.21
N LEU A 229 12.81 -26.05 -9.91
CA LEU A 229 11.56 -25.62 -9.28
C LEU A 229 10.84 -26.84 -8.72
N THR A 230 10.42 -26.71 -7.48
CA THR A 230 9.54 -27.63 -6.77
C THR A 230 8.14 -27.04 -6.64
N GLU A 231 7.15 -27.86 -6.30
CA GLU A 231 5.78 -27.40 -6.00
C GLU A 231 5.78 -26.27 -4.97
N ASP A 232 6.68 -26.37 -3.98
CA ASP A 232 6.81 -25.36 -2.95
C ASP A 232 7.53 -24.09 -3.40
N SER A 233 8.29 -24.08 -4.50
CA SER A 233 9.09 -22.91 -4.92
C SER A 233 8.26 -21.62 -5.07
N TYR A 234 6.95 -21.75 -5.30
CA TYR A 234 6.02 -20.63 -5.40
C TYR A 234 4.89 -20.68 -4.36
N SER A 235 4.94 -21.64 -3.43
CA SER A 235 3.98 -21.71 -2.33
C SER A 235 4.13 -20.51 -1.39
N VAL A 236 3.03 -20.17 -0.74
CA VAL A 236 3.00 -19.11 0.26
C VAL A 236 4.03 -19.38 1.37
N SER A 237 4.20 -20.64 1.78
CA SER A 237 5.18 -21.04 2.80
C SER A 237 6.61 -20.63 2.42
N ASN A 238 7.07 -20.98 1.21
CA ASN A 238 8.38 -20.56 0.74
C ASN A 238 8.48 -19.05 0.53
N ARG A 239 7.37 -18.37 0.21
CA ARG A 239 7.36 -16.90 0.15
C ARG A 239 7.58 -16.28 1.53
N PHE A 240 7.01 -16.83 2.59
CA PHE A 240 7.31 -16.40 3.95
C PHE A 240 8.74 -16.75 4.38
N LYS A 241 9.21 -17.99 4.13
CA LYS A 241 10.61 -18.38 4.41
C LYS A 241 11.62 -17.47 3.73
N SER A 242 11.38 -17.11 2.46
CA SER A 242 12.26 -16.20 1.72
C SER A 242 12.26 -14.75 2.23
N ILE A 243 11.30 -14.35 3.09
CA ILE A 243 11.36 -13.09 3.85
C ILE A 243 12.32 -13.27 5.02
N GLU A 244 12.19 -14.38 5.77
CA GLU A 244 12.99 -14.72 6.94
C GLU A 244 14.47 -14.93 6.59
N GLU A 245 14.76 -15.65 5.51
CA GLU A 245 16.11 -15.94 5.00
C GLU A 245 16.82 -14.70 4.38
N GLY A 246 16.19 -13.52 4.43
CA GLY A 246 16.78 -12.30 3.88
C GLY A 246 17.02 -12.36 2.37
N ASN A 247 16.30 -13.24 1.65
CA ASN A 247 16.46 -13.45 0.21
C ASN A 247 15.91 -12.29 -0.65
N SER A 248 15.73 -11.14 -0.01
CA SER A 248 15.75 -9.78 -0.54
C SER A 248 17.17 -9.20 -0.56
N LYS A 249 18.21 -10.02 -0.83
CA LYS A 249 19.64 -9.63 -0.85
C LYS A 249 19.90 -8.32 -1.60
N GLY A 250 19.17 -8.08 -2.71
CA GLY A 250 19.21 -6.80 -3.43
C GLY A 250 18.77 -5.62 -2.56
N ARG A 251 17.60 -5.67 -1.92
CA ARG A 251 17.10 -4.57 -1.08
C ARG A 251 17.94 -4.35 0.18
N LEU A 252 18.43 -5.41 0.81
CA LEU A 252 19.32 -5.27 1.97
C LEU A 252 20.63 -4.58 1.60
N LYS A 253 21.19 -4.90 0.42
CA LYS A 253 22.35 -4.22 -0.13
C LYS A 253 22.06 -2.75 -0.43
N ILE A 254 20.90 -2.45 -1.04
CA ILE A 254 20.44 -1.07 -1.27
C ILE A 254 20.35 -0.32 0.06
N TRP A 255 19.68 -0.88 1.07
CA TRP A 255 19.56 -0.24 2.39
C TRP A 255 20.92 0.01 3.04
N LYS A 256 21.86 -0.93 2.92
CA LYS A 256 23.23 -0.75 3.41
C LYS A 256 23.94 0.40 2.69
N ASN A 257 23.76 0.51 1.37
CA ASN A 257 24.30 1.62 0.58
C ASN A 257 23.61 2.95 0.93
N THR A 258 22.28 2.96 1.10
CA THR A 258 21.50 4.13 1.57
C THR A 258 21.96 4.60 2.95
N ILE A 259 22.20 3.68 3.89
CA ILE A 259 22.74 4.02 5.22
C ILE A 259 24.14 4.63 5.10
N SER A 260 24.95 4.19 4.13
CA SER A 260 26.30 4.73 3.92
C SER A 260 26.24 6.21 3.49
N ILE A 261 25.32 6.58 2.58
CA ILE A 261 25.12 7.98 2.20
C ILE A 261 24.45 8.79 3.31
N ILE A 262 23.55 8.19 4.11
CA ILE A 262 22.98 8.87 5.29
C ILE A 262 24.09 9.22 6.29
N LYS A 263 25.06 8.34 6.50
CA LYS A 263 26.20 8.61 7.42
C LYS A 263 27.09 9.74 6.95
N ASP A 264 27.24 9.91 5.63
CA ASP A 264 28.00 11.01 5.04
C ASP A 264 27.29 12.36 5.25
N ASN A 265 25.96 12.41 5.17
CA ASN A 265 25.19 13.64 5.41
C ASN A 265 23.89 13.44 6.21
N PRO A 266 23.96 13.16 7.52
CA PRO A 266 22.81 12.69 8.30
C PRO A 266 21.82 13.79 8.70
N ILE A 267 22.30 15.04 8.81
CA ILE A 267 21.50 16.17 9.30
C ILE A 267 20.79 16.87 8.14
N LYS A 268 21.53 17.16 7.07
CA LYS A 268 21.02 17.90 5.92
C LYS A 268 20.44 16.96 4.87
N GLY A 269 21.08 15.84 4.59
CA GLY A 269 20.73 15.01 3.43
C GLY A 269 21.13 15.68 2.11
N TYR A 270 20.81 15.05 0.98
CA TYR A 270 21.27 15.47 -0.36
C TYR A 270 20.26 16.30 -1.17
N GLY A 271 19.17 16.72 -0.53
CA GLY A 271 18.07 17.43 -1.16
C GLY A 271 16.95 16.51 -1.65
N VAL A 272 15.72 17.03 -1.68
CA VAL A 272 14.52 16.29 -2.13
C VAL A 272 14.72 15.72 -3.54
N GLY A 273 14.38 14.45 -3.76
CA GLY A 273 14.52 13.76 -5.06
C GLY A 273 15.94 13.35 -5.46
N ASN A 274 16.95 13.58 -4.62
CA ASN A 274 18.36 13.34 -4.95
C ASN A 274 18.90 12.01 -4.44
N HIS A 275 18.08 11.14 -3.83
CA HIS A 275 18.53 9.84 -3.34
C HIS A 275 19.31 9.06 -4.40
N LYS A 276 18.74 8.97 -5.62
CA LYS A 276 19.33 8.26 -6.76
C LYS A 276 20.70 8.80 -7.18
N LEU A 277 20.98 10.09 -6.98
CA LEU A 277 22.26 10.70 -7.31
C LEU A 277 23.29 10.51 -6.19
N ALA A 278 22.83 10.59 -4.95
CA ALA A 278 23.68 10.37 -3.79
C ALA A 278 24.17 8.91 -3.73
N ILE A 279 23.28 7.94 -3.96
CA ILE A 279 23.62 6.51 -3.88
C ILE A 279 24.59 6.06 -4.98
N MET A 280 24.62 6.76 -6.14
CA MET A 280 25.62 6.52 -7.20
C MET A 280 27.06 6.63 -6.70
N LYS A 281 27.34 7.53 -5.74
CA LYS A 281 28.68 7.68 -5.15
C LYS A 281 29.18 6.39 -4.50
N VAL A 282 28.25 5.56 -4.01
CA VAL A 282 28.54 4.30 -3.34
C VAL A 282 28.44 3.13 -4.31
N GLU A 283 27.48 3.14 -5.24
CA GLU A 283 27.19 2.01 -6.14
C GLU A 283 28.03 1.98 -7.41
N ALA A 284 28.29 3.13 -8.04
CA ALA A 284 29.03 3.21 -9.30
C ALA A 284 30.46 2.65 -9.20
N PRO A 285 31.22 2.85 -8.10
CA PRO A 285 32.55 2.25 -7.97
C PRO A 285 32.55 0.72 -7.83
N GLN A 286 31.39 0.09 -7.57
CA GLN A 286 31.34 -1.34 -7.21
C GLN A 286 31.38 -2.27 -8.44
N LYS A 287 30.90 -1.87 -9.63
CA LYS A 287 30.99 -2.63 -10.89
C LYS A 287 30.81 -1.75 -12.14
N PHE A 288 31.49 -2.11 -13.24
CA PHE A 288 31.21 -1.59 -14.59
C PHE A 288 29.82 -2.04 -15.05
N ASN A 289 29.02 -1.14 -15.66
CA ASN A 289 27.61 -1.38 -16.09
C ASN A 289 26.62 -1.71 -14.96
N PHE A 290 26.77 -1.11 -13.78
CA PHE A 290 25.79 -1.26 -12.70
C PHE A 290 24.50 -0.48 -12.99
N ILE A 291 23.34 -1.16 -12.91
CA ILE A 291 22.03 -0.49 -12.87
C ILE A 291 21.88 0.11 -11.48
N VAL A 292 21.98 1.44 -11.40
CA VAL A 292 21.87 2.19 -10.16
C VAL A 292 20.48 2.00 -9.55
N SER A 293 20.44 1.90 -8.23
CA SER A 293 19.18 1.82 -7.50
C SER A 293 18.49 3.19 -7.50
N ASP A 294 17.42 3.33 -8.27
CA ASP A 294 16.66 4.59 -8.37
C ASP A 294 15.95 4.98 -7.06
N HIS A 295 15.67 3.99 -6.19
CA HIS A 295 14.97 4.18 -4.92
C HIS A 295 15.60 3.33 -3.81
N ALA A 296 15.45 3.77 -2.57
CA ALA A 296 15.87 3.02 -1.39
C ALA A 296 15.00 1.77 -1.16
N HIS A 297 13.84 1.66 -1.82
CA HIS A 297 12.79 0.68 -1.52
C HIS A 297 12.37 0.68 -0.03
N ASN A 298 12.55 1.84 0.62
CA ASN A 298 12.16 2.13 1.98
C ASN A 298 12.01 3.65 2.10
N ASP A 299 10.77 4.12 2.11
CA ASP A 299 10.46 5.56 2.08
C ASP A 299 11.08 6.31 3.27
N PHE A 300 11.26 5.66 4.43
CA PHE A 300 11.89 6.29 5.59
C PHE A 300 13.38 6.50 5.38
N LEU A 301 14.09 5.51 4.83
CA LEU A 301 15.51 5.65 4.51
C LEU A 301 15.72 6.65 3.36
N GLU A 302 14.83 6.65 2.36
CA GLU A 302 14.85 7.62 1.27
C GLU A 302 14.69 9.04 1.81
N MET A 303 13.64 9.31 2.60
CA MET A 303 13.40 10.61 3.23
C MET A 303 14.55 11.07 4.12
N TRP A 304 15.17 10.16 4.87
CA TRP A 304 16.35 10.51 5.66
C TRP A 304 17.53 10.89 4.77
N SER A 305 17.82 10.11 3.73
CA SER A 305 18.93 10.42 2.83
C SER A 305 18.73 11.74 2.08
N GLU A 306 17.50 12.13 1.77
CA GLU A 306 17.19 13.34 1.00
C GLU A 306 17.04 14.59 1.88
N LEU A 307 16.28 14.50 2.97
CA LEU A 307 15.89 15.63 3.79
C LEU A 307 16.62 15.69 5.15
N GLY A 308 17.47 14.70 5.42
CA GLY A 308 18.16 14.56 6.69
C GLY A 308 17.23 14.19 7.84
N ILE A 309 17.79 14.15 9.06
CA ILE A 309 17.06 13.69 10.26
C ILE A 309 15.83 14.56 10.56
N PHE A 310 15.91 15.88 10.33
CA PHE A 310 14.79 16.78 10.58
C PHE A 310 13.64 16.53 9.59
N GLY A 311 13.96 16.29 8.31
CA GLY A 311 12.96 15.91 7.33
C GLY A 311 12.32 14.56 7.63
N LEU A 312 13.10 13.57 8.07
CA LEU A 312 12.56 12.28 8.53
C LEU A 312 11.61 12.46 9.72
N ILE A 313 11.98 13.26 10.73
CA ILE A 313 11.12 13.53 11.89
C ILE A 313 9.80 14.19 11.44
N ILE A 314 9.85 15.17 10.54
CA ILE A 314 8.65 15.83 10.00
C ILE A 314 7.79 14.82 9.23
N TYR A 315 8.39 13.94 8.44
CA TYR A 315 7.70 12.87 7.74
C TYR A 315 7.01 11.88 8.71
N LEU A 316 7.67 11.51 9.80
CA LEU A 316 7.08 10.68 10.87
C LEU A 316 5.94 11.41 11.60
N LEU A 317 6.08 12.71 11.86
CA LEU A 317 5.04 13.56 12.45
C LEU A 317 3.78 13.61 11.57
N PHE A 318 3.91 13.54 10.25
CA PHE A 318 2.76 13.41 9.36
C PHE A 318 1.95 12.14 9.67
N PHE A 319 2.58 10.96 9.69
CA PHE A 319 1.86 9.72 10.04
C PHE A 319 1.32 9.73 11.46
N ALA A 320 2.10 10.22 12.43
CA ALA A 320 1.67 10.33 13.81
C ALA A 320 0.43 11.24 13.93
N SER A 321 0.40 12.37 13.22
CA SER A 321 -0.73 13.30 13.23
C SER A 321 -2.01 12.66 12.70
N ALA A 322 -1.91 11.85 11.64
CA ALA A 322 -3.04 11.10 11.09
C ALA A 322 -3.53 10.03 12.07
N PHE A 323 -2.61 9.26 12.66
CA PHE A 323 -2.92 8.24 13.66
C PHE A 323 -3.61 8.83 14.90
N PHE A 324 -3.06 9.89 15.49
CA PHE A 324 -3.65 10.54 16.66
C PHE A 324 -5.00 11.19 16.35
N LEU A 325 -5.16 11.78 15.15
CA LEU A 325 -6.46 12.30 14.74
C LEU A 325 -7.49 11.17 14.64
N PHE A 326 -7.12 10.04 14.04
CA PHE A 326 -7.96 8.85 13.98
C PHE A 326 -8.35 8.35 15.37
N ILE A 327 -7.41 8.13 16.29
CA ILE A 327 -7.74 7.68 17.65
C ILE A 327 -8.67 8.69 18.36
N LYS A 328 -8.37 9.99 18.24
CA LYS A 328 -9.20 11.05 18.85
C LYS A 328 -10.62 11.06 18.29
N THR A 329 -10.81 10.86 16.99
CA THR A 329 -12.17 10.74 16.42
C THR A 329 -12.85 9.49 16.94
N GLN A 330 -12.17 8.34 16.95
CA GLN A 330 -12.76 7.09 17.40
C GLN A 330 -13.08 7.03 18.89
N TRP A 331 -12.53 7.90 19.73
CA TRP A 331 -12.89 8.00 21.15
C TRP A 331 -14.12 8.88 21.43
N LYS A 332 -14.55 9.73 20.49
CA LYS A 332 -15.77 10.52 20.67
C LYS A 332 -16.99 9.60 20.70
N THR A 333 -17.77 9.67 21.77
CA THR A 333 -18.96 8.82 21.96
C THR A 333 -20.09 9.20 21.00
N ASN A 334 -20.29 10.51 20.77
CA ASN A 334 -21.33 11.07 19.90
C ASN A 334 -20.82 11.38 18.48
N ILE A 335 -20.48 10.34 17.72
CA ILE A 335 -20.32 10.46 16.26
C ILE A 335 -21.52 9.80 15.60
N SER A 336 -22.17 10.53 14.69
CA SER A 336 -23.22 10.03 13.81
C SER A 336 -22.89 8.62 13.28
N LYS A 337 -23.88 7.71 13.29
CA LYS A 337 -23.73 6.31 12.84
C LYS A 337 -23.21 6.19 11.40
N THR A 338 -23.41 7.22 10.56
CA THR A 338 -22.94 7.26 9.17
C THR A 338 -21.52 7.81 9.01
N THR A 339 -20.96 8.45 10.03
CA THR A 339 -19.64 9.11 9.97
C THR A 339 -18.55 8.32 10.68
N ARG A 340 -18.92 7.35 11.53
CA ARG A 340 -17.95 6.48 12.20
C ARG A 340 -17.62 5.30 11.29
N PHE A 341 -16.83 5.59 10.27
CA PHE A 341 -16.19 4.57 9.45
C PHE A 341 -14.72 4.44 9.79
N ILE A 342 -14.26 3.18 9.70
CA ILE A 342 -12.94 2.65 10.07
C ILE A 342 -11.83 3.46 9.43
#